data_AF-A0A3L7SMU7-F1
#
_entry.id   AF-A0A3L7SMU7-F1
#
_cell.length_a   1.000
_cell.length_b   1.000
_cell.length_c   1.000
_cell.angle_alpha   90.00
_cell.angle_beta   90.00
_cell.angle_gamma   90.00
#
_symmetry.space_group_name_H-M   'P 1'
#
loop_
_entity.id
_entity.type
_entity.pdbx_description
1 polymer ?
#
loop_
_entity_poly.entity_id
_entity_poly.type
_entity_poly.pdbx_seq_one_letter_code
_entity_poly.pdbx_strand_id
1 'polypeptide(L)'
;FFWKSLKLAGGMELDNGTLGAWQFSGRMVRSPEFILNKRHVWYLVRGSVRAYASVNSHLIVVGPLHGAVFREARHNDDQWHWVPHDLSLYGGHRMHIEFAPVDEAPCTIAMVVQSDEQPKFPDPSGNGLPWTALAGQSIKERTVAFAGAIRTAADSLRKTPPQAAPPQNAQAEVLPTVPSRWQQAQFAHWFVTHSSLFGLAEFQPSVTGLAETEAAFAKQVQWESTLAPAMLEGNGVNEFLLIRGNSNTPKEPVARRFLAAVESGDQPQGVFQSETVAGSGRQELAREMLRSPLVSRVAVNRIWHHLFGRGIVPTVDNLGVLGRAPSHPELLDYLATQFVQNGWSTKAMIRSLILSSTYQMSSHSNEADSVDPDNAWWHRMPIKRLEGEAIRDSLLAVSGRLDRTPFGLSVPIHLTEFMQGRGRPGGSGPLDGNGRRSIYISVRRNFLSPMMLAFDTPSPFSTVGRRTVSNVPAQALILMNDPFVIEQANRWAEQVATDGPQTVEQRLDRMYLTAFARHPTPAEISAAMLFLQAQGVSQPDQQRAAWNNLCHVMFNLKEFVFVE
;
A
#
# COMPACT_ATOMS: atom_id res chain seq x y z
N PHE A 1 -10.58 -19.13 19.89
CA PHE A 1 -10.46 -18.08 20.93
C PHE A 1 -9.74 -16.83 20.43
N PHE A 2 -8.60 -16.96 19.73
CA PHE A 2 -7.80 -15.85 19.20
C PHE A 2 -8.59 -14.75 18.47
N TRP A 3 -9.39 -15.09 17.47
CA TRP A 3 -9.97 -14.11 16.56
C TRP A 3 -10.97 -13.11 17.17
N LYS A 4 -11.53 -13.40 18.36
CA LYS A 4 -12.46 -12.49 19.05
C LYS A 4 -11.77 -11.24 19.59
N SER A 5 -10.49 -11.35 19.96
CA SER A 5 -9.73 -10.22 20.50
C SER A 5 -9.22 -9.28 19.41
N LEU A 6 -9.18 -9.72 18.14
CA LEU A 6 -8.74 -8.88 17.04
C LEU A 6 -9.81 -7.85 16.67
N LYS A 7 -9.45 -6.57 16.72
CA LYS A 7 -10.30 -5.41 16.40
C LYS A 7 -9.55 -4.46 15.47
N LEU A 8 -10.31 -3.66 14.74
CA LEU A 8 -9.75 -2.57 13.96
C LEU A 8 -9.39 -1.40 14.88
N ALA A 9 -8.21 -0.83 14.68
CA ALA A 9 -7.82 0.40 15.35
C ALA A 9 -8.80 1.55 14.98
N GLY A 10 -9.04 2.46 15.93
CA GLY A 10 -9.93 3.59 15.72
C GLY A 10 -9.49 4.49 14.56
N GLY A 11 -10.45 4.99 13.78
CA GLY A 11 -10.20 5.92 12.68
C GLY A 11 -9.72 5.29 11.37
N MET A 12 -9.68 3.96 11.27
CA MET A 12 -9.38 3.26 10.02
C MET A 12 -10.46 3.51 8.96
N GLU A 13 -10.04 3.69 7.71
CA GLU A 13 -10.96 3.70 6.57
C GLU A 13 -11.45 2.28 6.32
N LEU A 14 -12.77 2.10 6.35
CA LEU A 14 -13.43 0.83 6.06
C LEU A 14 -13.76 0.75 4.57
N ASP A 15 -13.97 -0.47 4.07
CA ASP A 15 -14.53 -0.66 2.74
C ASP A 15 -15.86 0.10 2.59
N ASN A 16 -16.17 0.55 1.38
CA ASN A 16 -17.45 1.22 1.16
C ASN A 16 -18.60 0.20 1.05
N GLY A 17 -19.79 0.61 1.49
CA GLY A 17 -21.02 -0.20 1.37
C GLY A 17 -21.07 -1.40 2.31
N THR A 18 -21.75 -2.47 1.88
CA THR A 18 -22.00 -3.68 2.68
C THR A 18 -20.72 -4.34 3.20
N LEU A 19 -19.64 -4.33 2.41
CA LEU A 19 -18.37 -4.96 2.80
C LEU A 19 -17.77 -4.27 4.03
N GLY A 20 -17.81 -2.93 4.12
CA GLY A 20 -17.32 -2.21 5.30
C GLY A 20 -18.21 -2.34 6.53
N ALA A 21 -19.50 -2.64 6.34
CA ALA A 21 -20.39 -3.01 7.45
C ALA A 21 -20.06 -4.41 8.01
N TRP A 22 -19.33 -5.24 7.26
CA TRP A 22 -18.89 -6.55 7.70
C TRP A 22 -17.44 -6.45 8.21
N GLN A 23 -17.24 -6.65 9.52
CA GLN A 23 -15.89 -6.65 10.09
C GLN A 23 -15.16 -7.96 9.78
N PHE A 24 -14.41 -7.95 8.70
CA PHE A 24 -13.68 -9.08 8.15
C PHE A 24 -12.29 -9.33 8.76
N SER A 25 -11.73 -8.33 9.42
CA SER A 25 -10.31 -8.27 9.77
C SER A 25 -9.86 -9.45 10.62
N GLY A 26 -8.95 -10.24 10.05
CA GLY A 26 -8.43 -11.49 10.61
C GLY A 26 -9.51 -12.49 11.03
N ARG A 27 -10.69 -12.46 10.44
CA ARG A 27 -11.79 -13.40 10.73
C ARG A 27 -12.27 -14.13 9.49
N MET A 28 -11.47 -14.06 8.43
CA MET A 28 -11.81 -14.61 7.13
C MET A 28 -11.13 -15.94 6.87
N VAL A 29 -11.89 -16.83 6.26
CA VAL A 29 -11.35 -17.98 5.54
C VAL A 29 -11.73 -17.88 4.08
N ARG A 30 -10.87 -18.35 3.20
CA ARG A 30 -11.01 -18.23 1.75
C ARG A 30 -11.02 -19.62 1.11
N SER A 31 -11.93 -19.84 0.16
CA SER A 31 -11.89 -21.03 -0.71
C SER A 31 -10.74 -20.94 -1.72
N PRO A 32 -10.26 -22.07 -2.27
CA PRO A 32 -9.48 -22.03 -3.51
C PRO A 32 -10.20 -21.25 -4.62
N GLU A 33 -9.42 -20.75 -5.58
CA GLU A 33 -9.99 -20.14 -6.78
C GLU A 33 -10.55 -21.23 -7.71
N PHE A 34 -11.69 -20.94 -8.33
CA PHE A 34 -12.34 -21.81 -9.32
C PHE A 34 -13.01 -20.97 -10.41
N ILE A 35 -13.29 -21.58 -11.56
CA ILE A 35 -14.11 -20.97 -12.61
C ILE A 35 -15.57 -21.34 -12.35
N LEU A 36 -16.46 -20.35 -12.34
CA LEU A 36 -17.88 -20.57 -12.17
C LEU A 36 -18.48 -21.12 -13.48
N ASN A 37 -18.80 -22.41 -13.48
CA ASN A 37 -19.41 -23.13 -14.60
C ASN A 37 -20.88 -23.49 -14.34
N LYS A 38 -21.39 -23.17 -13.15
CA LYS A 38 -22.74 -23.49 -12.68
C LYS A 38 -23.43 -22.24 -12.15
N ARG A 39 -24.76 -22.26 -12.08
CA ARG A 39 -25.54 -21.11 -11.61
C ARG A 39 -25.28 -20.77 -10.14
N HIS A 40 -25.27 -21.79 -9.29
CA HIS A 40 -25.13 -21.60 -7.85
C HIS A 40 -23.79 -22.12 -7.34
N VAL A 41 -23.29 -21.43 -6.32
CA VAL A 41 -22.32 -21.97 -5.38
C VAL A 41 -23.04 -22.27 -4.07
N TRP A 42 -22.83 -23.46 -3.54
CA TRP A 42 -23.43 -24.00 -2.34
C TRP A 42 -22.39 -24.13 -1.25
N TYR A 43 -22.75 -23.72 -0.04
CA TYR A 43 -21.91 -23.81 1.15
C TYR A 43 -22.52 -24.77 2.15
N LEU A 44 -21.78 -25.79 2.56
CA LEU A 44 -22.19 -26.65 3.66
C LEU A 44 -21.67 -26.04 4.96
N VAL A 45 -22.57 -25.45 5.74
CA VAL A 45 -22.21 -24.64 6.91
C VAL A 45 -22.95 -25.09 8.16
N ARG A 46 -22.33 -24.84 9.31
CA ARG A 46 -22.93 -24.97 10.63
C ARG A 46 -22.75 -23.65 11.37
N GLY A 47 -23.85 -23.11 11.90
CA GLY A 47 -23.91 -21.75 12.43
C GLY A 47 -24.11 -20.69 11.34
N SER A 48 -24.06 -19.42 11.74
CA SER A 48 -24.35 -18.27 10.89
C SER A 48 -23.12 -17.75 10.15
N VAL A 49 -23.23 -17.52 8.83
CA VAL A 49 -22.10 -17.19 7.95
C VAL A 49 -22.40 -16.01 7.03
N ARG A 50 -21.37 -15.20 6.78
CA ARG A 50 -21.27 -14.24 5.68
C ARG A 50 -20.32 -14.80 4.63
N ALA A 51 -20.71 -14.73 3.37
CA ALA A 51 -19.91 -15.14 2.23
C ALA A 51 -19.84 -14.00 1.21
N TYR A 52 -18.64 -13.73 0.72
CA TYR A 52 -18.34 -12.76 -0.33
C TYR A 52 -17.69 -13.50 -1.50
N ALA A 53 -18.28 -13.40 -2.69
CA ALA A 53 -17.70 -13.93 -3.92
C ALA A 53 -16.79 -12.88 -4.57
N SER A 54 -15.48 -13.05 -4.45
CA SER A 54 -14.51 -12.18 -5.14
C SER A 54 -14.34 -12.68 -6.58
N VAL A 55 -14.83 -11.88 -7.53
CA VAL A 55 -14.81 -12.23 -8.96
C VAL A 55 -13.56 -11.65 -9.61
N ASN A 56 -12.82 -12.48 -10.36
CA ASN A 56 -11.55 -12.18 -11.01
C ASN A 56 -10.51 -11.54 -10.09
N SER A 57 -10.52 -11.90 -8.81
CA SER A 57 -9.63 -11.32 -7.78
C SER A 57 -9.81 -9.80 -7.59
N HIS A 58 -10.93 -9.24 -8.06
CA HIS A 58 -11.27 -7.84 -7.85
C HIS A 58 -12.15 -7.71 -6.62
N LEU A 59 -11.86 -6.72 -5.79
CA LEU A 59 -12.78 -6.28 -4.76
C LEU A 59 -13.86 -5.44 -5.45
N ILE A 60 -14.98 -6.09 -5.77
CA ILE A 60 -16.16 -5.39 -6.31
C ILE A 60 -16.78 -4.60 -5.15
N VAL A 61 -16.44 -3.32 -5.09
CA VAL A 61 -17.05 -2.37 -4.15
C VAL A 61 -18.51 -2.17 -4.57
N VAL A 62 -19.40 -2.35 -3.60
CA VAL A 62 -20.86 -2.30 -3.74
C VAL A 62 -21.32 -1.16 -4.67
N GLY A 63 -21.92 -1.56 -5.78
CA GLY A 63 -22.84 -0.76 -6.58
C GLY A 63 -24.16 -1.51 -6.71
N PRO A 64 -25.26 -0.84 -7.12
CA PRO A 64 -26.59 -1.48 -7.21
C PRO A 64 -26.64 -2.74 -8.10
N LEU A 65 -25.61 -2.93 -8.95
CA LEU A 65 -25.52 -4.02 -9.92
C LEU A 65 -24.86 -5.30 -9.39
N HIS A 66 -24.10 -5.23 -8.28
CA HIS A 66 -23.26 -6.35 -7.83
C HIS A 66 -23.64 -6.90 -6.46
N GLY A 67 -24.81 -6.55 -5.91
CA GLY A 67 -25.25 -7.06 -4.59
C GLY A 67 -25.30 -8.59 -4.50
N ALA A 68 -25.45 -9.28 -5.64
CA ALA A 68 -25.48 -10.74 -5.72
C ALA A 68 -24.17 -11.43 -5.33
N VAL A 69 -23.04 -10.73 -5.18
CA VAL A 69 -21.79 -11.37 -4.69
C VAL A 69 -21.74 -11.50 -3.17
N PHE A 70 -22.74 -10.97 -2.46
CA PHE A 70 -22.84 -11.01 -1.01
C PHE A 70 -23.93 -11.98 -0.59
N ARG A 71 -23.62 -12.84 0.37
CA ARG A 71 -24.57 -13.76 0.97
C ARG A 71 -24.41 -13.79 2.49
N GLU A 72 -25.50 -13.54 3.21
CA GLU A 72 -25.58 -13.79 4.65
C GLU A 72 -26.61 -14.90 4.89
N ALA A 73 -26.26 -15.89 5.70
CA ALA A 73 -27.16 -16.96 6.12
C ALA A 73 -27.09 -17.14 7.63
N ARG A 74 -28.25 -17.09 8.29
CA ARG A 74 -28.37 -17.19 9.74
C ARG A 74 -29.02 -18.50 10.13
N HIS A 75 -28.27 -19.34 10.82
CA HIS A 75 -28.72 -20.61 11.39
C HIS A 75 -28.34 -20.61 12.86
N ASN A 76 -29.34 -20.76 13.73
CA ASN A 76 -29.20 -20.71 15.20
C ASN A 76 -29.17 -22.11 15.84
N ASP A 77 -29.30 -23.15 15.03
CA ASP A 77 -29.13 -24.54 15.46
C ASP A 77 -27.69 -25.02 15.17
N ASP A 78 -27.30 -26.14 15.79
CA ASP A 78 -26.00 -26.78 15.56
C ASP A 78 -26.08 -27.83 14.44
N GLN A 79 -27.00 -27.67 13.48
CA GLN A 79 -27.15 -28.58 12.34
C GLN A 79 -26.39 -28.09 11.11
N TRP A 80 -26.13 -29.02 10.19
CA TRP A 80 -25.53 -28.70 8.89
C TRP A 80 -26.60 -28.21 7.91
N HIS A 81 -26.34 -27.07 7.27
CA HIS A 81 -27.21 -26.45 6.29
C HIS A 81 -26.49 -26.23 4.97
N TRP A 82 -27.21 -26.47 3.88
CA TRP A 82 -26.78 -26.04 2.55
C TRP A 82 -27.26 -24.62 2.29
N VAL A 83 -26.32 -23.69 2.11
CA VAL A 83 -26.62 -22.29 1.79
C VAL A 83 -26.40 -22.06 0.28
N PRO A 84 -27.43 -21.72 -0.50
CA PRO A 84 -27.28 -21.36 -1.91
C PRO A 84 -26.78 -19.92 -2.07
N HIS A 85 -25.97 -19.69 -3.11
CA HIS A 85 -25.52 -18.38 -3.57
C HIS A 85 -25.63 -18.33 -5.11
N ASP A 86 -26.63 -17.62 -5.64
CA ASP A 86 -26.83 -17.47 -7.09
C ASP A 86 -25.84 -16.44 -7.64
N LEU A 87 -24.94 -16.93 -8.49
CA LEU A 87 -23.89 -16.14 -9.13
C LEU A 87 -23.98 -16.21 -10.66
N SER A 88 -25.17 -16.50 -11.21
CA SER A 88 -25.42 -16.65 -12.66
C SER A 88 -24.86 -15.51 -13.52
N LEU A 89 -24.87 -14.27 -13.02
CA LEU A 89 -24.32 -13.10 -13.72
C LEU A 89 -22.81 -13.17 -13.97
N TYR A 90 -22.10 -14.08 -13.30
CA TYR A 90 -20.64 -14.23 -13.35
C TYR A 90 -20.19 -15.57 -13.94
N GLY A 91 -21.06 -16.25 -14.70
CA GLY A 91 -20.69 -17.50 -15.38
C GLY A 91 -19.43 -17.31 -16.27
N GLY A 92 -18.51 -18.26 -16.20
CA GLY A 92 -17.22 -18.23 -16.90
C GLY A 92 -16.14 -17.39 -16.22
N HIS A 93 -16.46 -16.64 -15.17
CA HIS A 93 -15.46 -15.88 -14.42
C HIS A 93 -14.74 -16.74 -13.39
N ARG A 94 -13.46 -16.41 -13.15
CA ARG A 94 -12.69 -16.95 -12.03
C ARG A 94 -13.18 -16.29 -10.75
N MET A 95 -13.30 -17.03 -9.66
CA MET A 95 -13.64 -16.46 -8.36
C MET A 95 -13.14 -17.31 -7.20
N HIS A 96 -13.16 -16.73 -6.01
CA HIS A 96 -13.09 -17.45 -4.75
C HIS A 96 -14.14 -16.90 -3.80
N ILE A 97 -14.48 -17.68 -2.78
CA ILE A 97 -15.42 -17.28 -1.75
C ILE A 97 -14.68 -17.00 -0.46
N GLU A 98 -14.92 -15.83 0.09
CA GLU A 98 -14.41 -15.41 1.39
C GLU A 98 -15.54 -15.50 2.40
N PHE A 99 -15.29 -16.16 3.53
CA PHE A 99 -16.28 -16.37 4.57
C PHE A 99 -15.88 -15.64 5.85
N ALA A 100 -16.86 -15.11 6.55
CA ALA A 100 -16.72 -14.57 7.89
C ALA A 100 -17.90 -14.99 8.78
N PRO A 101 -17.70 -15.11 10.10
CA PRO A 101 -18.80 -15.35 11.03
C PRO A 101 -19.73 -14.15 11.12
N VAL A 102 -21.00 -14.42 11.45
CA VAL A 102 -21.98 -13.41 11.80
C VAL A 102 -21.95 -13.18 13.32
N ASP A 103 -21.99 -11.91 13.76
CA ASP A 103 -22.10 -11.50 15.17
C ASP A 103 -21.11 -12.19 16.14
N GLU A 104 -19.91 -12.52 15.65
CA GLU A 104 -18.85 -13.23 16.40
C GLU A 104 -19.22 -14.65 16.87
N ALA A 105 -20.33 -15.21 16.37
CA ALA A 105 -20.72 -16.58 16.61
C ALA A 105 -19.78 -17.55 15.88
N PRO A 106 -19.41 -18.69 16.49
CA PRO A 106 -18.64 -19.70 15.79
C PRO A 106 -19.41 -20.19 14.56
N CYS A 107 -18.72 -20.25 13.43
CA CYS A 107 -19.24 -20.81 12.19
C CYS A 107 -18.22 -21.82 11.65
N THR A 108 -18.72 -22.93 11.10
CA THR A 108 -17.91 -23.93 10.41
C THR A 108 -18.34 -24.02 8.95
N ILE A 109 -17.37 -23.99 8.04
CA ILE A 109 -17.59 -24.30 6.61
C ILE A 109 -16.96 -25.65 6.33
N ALA A 110 -17.77 -26.64 5.99
CA ALA A 110 -17.29 -27.97 5.64
C ALA A 110 -16.92 -28.07 4.16
N MET A 111 -17.70 -27.43 3.28
CA MET A 111 -17.55 -27.61 1.84
C MET A 111 -18.09 -26.42 1.05
N VAL A 112 -17.47 -26.17 -0.11
CA VAL A 112 -17.91 -25.21 -1.12
C VAL A 112 -18.01 -25.96 -2.44
N VAL A 113 -19.20 -26.00 -3.04
CA VAL A 113 -19.47 -26.75 -4.28
C VAL A 113 -20.28 -25.90 -5.23
N GLN A 114 -19.99 -25.95 -6.53
CA GLN A 114 -20.85 -25.34 -7.53
C GLN A 114 -21.80 -26.39 -8.13
N SER A 115 -23.09 -26.08 -8.21
CA SER A 115 -24.12 -27.00 -8.71
C SER A 115 -25.38 -26.23 -9.09
N ASP A 116 -26.12 -26.70 -10.09
CA ASP A 116 -27.41 -26.09 -10.45
C ASP A 116 -28.52 -26.48 -9.46
N GLU A 117 -28.40 -27.65 -8.83
CA GLU A 117 -29.32 -28.19 -7.80
C GLU A 117 -28.64 -28.30 -6.43
N GLN A 118 -29.43 -28.40 -5.36
CA GLN A 118 -28.89 -28.58 -4.01
C GLN A 118 -28.08 -29.88 -3.89
N PRO A 119 -26.81 -29.84 -3.47
CA PRO A 119 -26.01 -31.04 -3.31
C PRO A 119 -26.55 -31.94 -2.19
N LYS A 120 -26.32 -33.24 -2.31
CA LYS A 120 -26.58 -34.19 -1.22
C LYS A 120 -25.56 -33.96 -0.09
N PHE A 121 -25.96 -34.23 1.15
CA PHE A 121 -25.01 -34.24 2.26
C PHE A 121 -23.91 -35.28 2.00
N PRO A 122 -22.63 -34.93 2.21
CA PRO A 122 -21.53 -35.87 2.03
C PRO A 122 -21.67 -37.06 2.98
N ASP A 123 -21.35 -38.25 2.50
CA ASP A 123 -21.38 -39.46 3.31
C ASP A 123 -20.29 -39.37 4.41
N PRO A 124 -20.65 -39.43 5.70
CA PRO A 124 -19.68 -39.36 6.79
C PRO A 124 -18.64 -40.51 6.77
N SER A 125 -18.87 -41.58 6.01
CA SER A 125 -17.95 -42.71 5.86
C SER A 125 -16.79 -42.48 4.87
N GLY A 126 -16.86 -41.43 4.03
CA GLY A 126 -15.92 -41.22 2.92
C GLY A 126 -14.57 -40.56 3.25
N ASN A 127 -14.34 -40.11 4.49
CA ASN A 127 -13.16 -39.31 4.87
C ASN A 127 -11.97 -40.13 5.40
N GLY A 128 -11.86 -41.41 5.05
CA GLY A 128 -10.67 -42.23 5.31
C GLY A 128 -10.46 -42.68 6.77
N LEU A 129 -11.33 -42.31 7.71
CA LEU A 129 -11.48 -43.07 8.96
C LEU A 129 -12.44 -44.23 8.67
N PRO A 130 -12.02 -45.49 8.81
CA PRO A 130 -12.89 -46.63 8.56
C PRO A 130 -13.86 -46.74 9.75
N TRP A 131 -14.88 -45.88 9.79
CA TRP A 131 -15.95 -45.93 10.79
C TRP A 131 -16.63 -47.31 10.79
N THR A 132 -16.65 -47.96 9.63
CA THR A 132 -17.09 -49.35 9.45
C THR A 132 -16.21 -50.35 10.19
N ALA A 133 -14.91 -50.12 10.35
CA ALA A 133 -14.00 -50.98 11.12
C ALA A 133 -14.17 -50.83 12.64
N LEU A 134 -14.73 -49.72 13.10
CA LEU A 134 -15.05 -49.46 14.51
C LEU A 134 -16.51 -49.81 14.87
N ALA A 135 -17.35 -50.10 13.87
CA ALA A 135 -18.72 -50.55 14.08
C ALA A 135 -18.72 -51.93 14.78
N GLY A 136 -19.55 -52.10 15.81
CA GLY A 136 -19.63 -53.34 16.59
C GLY A 136 -18.58 -53.52 17.69
N GLN A 137 -17.54 -52.68 17.75
CA GLN A 137 -16.56 -52.70 18.84
C GLN A 137 -17.13 -52.08 20.13
N SER A 138 -16.69 -52.57 21.29
CA SER A 138 -17.01 -51.98 22.59
C SER A 138 -16.42 -50.57 22.72
N ILE A 139 -16.99 -49.75 23.62
CA ILE A 139 -16.50 -48.39 23.89
C ILE A 139 -15.00 -48.39 24.21
N LYS A 140 -14.53 -49.38 24.97
CA LYS A 140 -13.12 -49.51 25.37
C LYS A 140 -12.19 -49.75 24.17
N GLU A 141 -12.60 -50.61 23.24
CA GLU A 141 -11.83 -50.94 22.02
C GLU A 141 -11.78 -49.75 21.06
N ARG A 142 -12.91 -49.04 20.89
CA ARG A 142 -12.95 -47.81 20.09
C ARG A 142 -12.02 -46.74 20.65
N THR A 143 -11.99 -46.57 21.98
CA THR A 143 -11.11 -45.61 22.64
C THR A 143 -9.63 -45.95 22.42
N VAL A 144 -9.25 -47.24 22.48
CA VAL A 144 -7.86 -47.68 22.21
C VAL A 144 -7.47 -47.48 20.75
N ALA A 145 -8.34 -47.85 19.81
CA ALA A 145 -8.10 -47.66 18.38
C ALA A 145 -7.97 -46.17 18.01
N PHE A 146 -8.82 -45.34 18.61
CA PHE A 146 -8.75 -43.89 18.47
C PHE A 146 -7.43 -43.36 19.04
N ALA A 147 -7.06 -43.73 20.28
CA ALA A 147 -5.77 -43.38 20.91
C ALA A 147 -4.56 -43.72 20.03
N GLY A 148 -4.55 -44.89 19.39
CA GLY A 148 -3.49 -45.31 18.46
C GLY A 148 -3.40 -44.45 17.19
N ALA A 149 -4.53 -44.12 16.57
CA ALA A 149 -4.57 -43.26 15.39
C ALA A 149 -4.03 -41.85 15.69
N ILE A 150 -4.30 -41.35 16.89
CA ILE A 150 -3.87 -40.03 17.37
C ILE A 150 -2.38 -40.00 17.63
N ARG A 151 -1.84 -41.02 18.31
CA ARG A 151 -0.39 -41.13 18.55
C ARG A 151 0.38 -41.16 17.22
N THR A 152 -0.15 -41.89 16.24
CA THR A 152 0.41 -41.96 14.88
C THR A 152 0.40 -40.59 14.19
N ALA A 153 -0.70 -39.82 14.29
CA ALA A 153 -0.78 -38.47 13.76
C ALA A 153 0.21 -37.49 14.44
N ALA A 154 0.35 -37.58 15.77
CA ALA A 154 1.27 -36.75 16.55
C ALA A 154 2.75 -37.04 16.20
N ASP A 155 3.13 -38.30 16.02
CA ASP A 155 4.48 -38.69 15.64
C ASP A 155 4.81 -38.28 14.20
N SER A 156 3.83 -38.32 13.30
CA SER A 156 3.95 -37.81 11.92
C SER A 156 4.22 -36.30 11.87
N LEU A 157 3.54 -35.51 12.72
CA LEU A 157 3.75 -34.07 12.84
C LEU A 157 5.17 -33.73 13.31
N ARG A 158 5.73 -34.51 14.25
CA ARG A 158 7.09 -34.30 14.77
C ARG A 158 8.21 -34.61 13.77
N LYS A 159 8.00 -35.59 12.89
CA LYS A 159 9.05 -36.11 11.98
C LYS A 159 9.15 -35.40 10.63
N THR A 160 8.15 -34.60 10.27
CA THR A 160 8.07 -34.04 8.90
C THR A 160 8.42 -32.54 8.93
N PRO A 161 9.37 -32.04 8.13
CA PRO A 161 9.63 -30.60 8.02
C PRO A 161 8.49 -29.84 7.31
N PRO A 162 8.40 -28.51 7.43
CA PRO A 162 7.40 -27.70 6.74
C PRO A 162 7.65 -27.68 5.23
N GLN A 163 6.96 -28.54 4.48
CA GLN A 163 6.81 -28.39 3.03
C GLN A 163 5.35 -28.16 2.66
N ALA A 164 5.17 -27.46 1.54
CA ALA A 164 3.93 -26.89 1.04
C ALA A 164 2.81 -27.93 0.83
N ALA A 165 1.57 -27.44 0.88
CA ALA A 165 0.36 -28.23 0.67
C ALA A 165 0.39 -29.03 -0.64
N PRO A 166 -0.21 -30.24 -0.68
CA PRO A 166 -0.23 -31.06 -1.88
C PRO A 166 -1.04 -30.40 -3.01
N PRO A 167 -0.68 -30.66 -4.28
CA PRO A 167 -1.29 -30.03 -5.45
C PRO A 167 -2.77 -30.42 -5.63
N GLN A 168 -3.59 -29.47 -6.09
CA GLN A 168 -5.05 -29.60 -6.22
C GLN A 168 -5.52 -30.40 -7.45
N ASN A 169 -4.61 -30.96 -8.24
CA ASN A 169 -4.96 -31.73 -9.44
C ASN A 169 -4.57 -33.21 -9.27
N ALA A 170 -5.32 -33.93 -8.45
CA ALA A 170 -5.37 -35.39 -8.53
C ALA A 170 -6.81 -35.80 -8.83
N GLN A 171 -7.07 -36.08 -10.11
CA GLN A 171 -8.24 -36.88 -10.47
C GLN A 171 -8.05 -38.29 -9.87
N ALA A 172 -8.98 -38.68 -9.01
CA ALA A 172 -9.27 -40.04 -8.55
C ALA A 172 -8.18 -40.85 -7.81
N GLU A 173 -8.64 -41.50 -6.73
CA GLU A 173 -8.13 -42.76 -6.17
C GLU A 173 -6.68 -42.83 -5.68
N VAL A 174 -6.40 -42.19 -4.55
CA VAL A 174 -5.89 -42.88 -3.34
C VAL A 174 -6.37 -42.05 -2.14
N LEU A 175 -7.28 -42.60 -1.32
CA LEU A 175 -7.54 -42.05 0.01
C LEU A 175 -6.21 -42.04 0.76
N PRO A 176 -5.67 -40.89 1.21
CA PRO A 176 -4.45 -40.92 1.99
C PRO A 176 -4.80 -41.63 3.30
N THR A 177 -4.18 -42.78 3.54
CA THR A 177 -4.24 -43.53 4.81
C THR A 177 -3.64 -42.74 5.98
N VAL A 178 -3.12 -41.54 5.70
CA VAL A 178 -2.56 -40.58 6.65
C VAL A 178 -3.37 -39.28 6.53
N PRO A 179 -3.99 -38.77 7.62
CA PRO A 179 -4.74 -37.51 7.57
C PRO A 179 -3.84 -36.38 7.06
N SER A 180 -4.38 -35.43 6.29
CA SER A 180 -3.63 -34.22 5.89
C SER A 180 -3.09 -33.49 7.13
N ARG A 181 -1.98 -32.75 7.03
CA ARG A 181 -1.42 -31.99 8.17
C ARG A 181 -2.43 -31.09 8.87
N TRP A 182 -3.34 -30.51 8.10
CA TRP A 182 -4.44 -29.71 8.64
C TRP A 182 -5.39 -30.56 9.48
N GLN A 183 -5.80 -31.72 8.98
CA GLN A 183 -6.61 -32.68 9.76
C GLN A 183 -5.84 -33.17 11.00
N GLN A 184 -4.54 -33.48 10.88
CA GLN A 184 -3.70 -33.86 12.01
C GLN A 184 -3.62 -32.75 13.07
N ALA A 185 -3.49 -31.49 12.65
CA ALA A 185 -3.48 -30.33 13.54
C ALA A 185 -4.84 -30.10 14.20
N GLN A 186 -5.95 -30.25 13.47
CA GLN A 186 -7.30 -30.17 14.03
C GLN A 186 -7.54 -31.26 15.08
N PHE A 187 -7.15 -32.50 14.76
CA PHE A 187 -7.21 -33.60 15.72
C PHE A 187 -6.35 -33.29 16.94
N ALA A 188 -5.08 -32.92 16.76
CA ALA A 188 -4.18 -32.57 17.85
C ALA A 188 -4.73 -31.46 18.76
N HIS A 189 -5.28 -30.38 18.17
CA HIS A 189 -5.92 -29.31 18.92
C HIS A 189 -7.16 -29.79 19.67
N TRP A 190 -7.98 -30.63 19.05
CA TRP A 190 -9.14 -31.24 19.70
C TRP A 190 -8.73 -32.13 20.89
N PHE A 191 -7.64 -32.89 20.79
CA PHE A 191 -7.09 -33.67 21.92
C PHE A 191 -6.58 -32.79 23.05
N VAL A 192 -5.84 -31.74 22.72
CA VAL A 192 -5.34 -30.77 23.70
C VAL A 192 -6.51 -30.17 24.49
N THR A 193 -7.57 -29.77 23.78
CA THR A 193 -8.75 -29.14 24.37
C THR A 193 -9.66 -30.10 25.12
N HIS A 194 -9.61 -31.40 24.84
CA HIS A 194 -10.46 -32.44 25.46
C HIS A 194 -9.64 -33.53 26.17
N SER A 195 -8.43 -33.20 26.61
CA SER A 195 -7.47 -34.16 27.18
C SER A 195 -8.01 -34.93 28.39
N SER A 196 -8.95 -34.33 29.13
CA SER A 196 -9.66 -34.96 30.26
C SER A 196 -10.51 -36.17 29.86
N LEU A 197 -11.01 -36.25 28.62
CA LEU A 197 -11.82 -37.37 28.12
C LEU A 197 -11.02 -38.66 27.93
N PHE A 198 -9.69 -38.56 27.82
CA PHE A 198 -8.85 -39.68 27.39
C PHE A 198 -8.01 -40.31 28.50
N GLY A 199 -7.98 -39.73 29.71
CA GLY A 199 -7.21 -40.28 30.83
C GLY A 199 -5.71 -40.40 30.56
N LEU A 200 -5.19 -39.62 29.61
CA LEU A 200 -3.84 -39.72 29.06
C LEU A 200 -2.82 -38.92 29.90
N ALA A 201 -2.53 -39.38 31.11
CA ALA A 201 -1.58 -38.73 32.03
C ALA A 201 -0.17 -38.55 31.41
N GLU A 202 0.25 -39.49 30.56
CA GLU A 202 1.55 -39.47 29.86
C GLU A 202 1.70 -38.32 28.84
N PHE A 203 0.60 -37.74 28.36
CA PHE A 203 0.62 -36.66 27.36
C PHE A 203 0.42 -35.26 27.97
N GLN A 204 0.07 -35.18 29.25
CA GLN A 204 -0.13 -33.90 29.97
C GLN A 204 1.02 -32.90 29.78
N PRO A 205 2.31 -33.28 29.91
CA PRO A 205 3.41 -32.33 29.71
C PRO A 205 3.48 -31.75 28.29
N SER A 206 3.15 -32.54 27.27
CA SER A 206 3.12 -32.08 25.87
C SER A 206 1.93 -31.15 25.59
N VAL A 207 0.77 -31.45 26.18
CA VAL A 207 -0.45 -30.63 26.09
C VAL A 207 -0.23 -29.28 26.78
N THR A 208 0.34 -29.28 27.99
CA THR A 208 0.69 -28.07 28.73
C THR A 208 1.74 -27.24 27.98
N GLY A 209 2.81 -27.86 27.47
CA GLY A 209 3.82 -27.14 26.70
C GLY A 209 3.29 -26.51 25.39
N LEU A 210 2.37 -27.19 24.71
CA LEU A 210 1.70 -26.61 23.53
C LEU A 210 0.81 -25.42 23.93
N ALA A 211 0.03 -25.55 25.00
CA ALA A 211 -0.83 -24.48 25.51
C ALA A 211 -0.01 -23.26 25.98
N GLU A 212 1.13 -23.47 26.63
CA GLU A 212 2.06 -22.41 27.03
C GLU A 212 2.67 -21.69 25.82
N THR A 213 3.07 -22.46 24.79
CA THR A 213 3.59 -21.91 23.53
C THR A 213 2.52 -21.08 22.80
N GLU A 214 1.29 -21.60 22.72
CA GLU A 214 0.13 -20.92 22.15
C GLU A 214 -0.18 -19.62 22.93
N ALA A 215 -0.11 -19.65 24.26
CA ALA A 215 -0.26 -18.47 25.11
C ALA A 215 0.90 -17.46 24.96
N ALA A 216 2.13 -17.92 24.75
CA ALA A 216 3.29 -17.06 24.49
C ALA A 216 3.16 -16.34 23.14
N PHE A 217 2.74 -17.05 22.09
CA PHE A 217 2.43 -16.43 20.79
C PHE A 217 1.27 -15.45 20.90
N ALA A 218 0.21 -15.78 21.65
CA ALA A 218 -0.94 -14.89 21.87
C ALA A 218 -0.54 -13.51 22.43
N LYS A 219 0.50 -13.46 23.28
CA LYS A 219 1.01 -12.20 23.86
C LYS A 219 1.75 -11.32 22.84
N GLN A 220 2.22 -11.89 21.74
CA GLN A 220 2.92 -11.16 20.67
C GLN A 220 1.96 -10.66 19.57
N VAL A 221 0.72 -11.16 19.55
CA VAL A 221 -0.29 -10.75 18.56
C VAL A 221 -0.73 -9.31 18.84
N GLN A 222 -0.67 -8.46 17.81
CA GLN A 222 -1.28 -7.15 17.83
C GLN A 222 -2.80 -7.30 17.65
N TRP A 223 -3.53 -7.15 18.75
CA TRP A 223 -4.98 -7.31 18.78
C TRP A 223 -5.73 -6.10 18.19
N GLU A 224 -5.07 -4.94 18.12
CA GLU A 224 -5.55 -3.80 17.35
C GLU A 224 -4.81 -3.76 16.02
N SER A 225 -5.53 -4.10 14.94
CA SER A 225 -5.00 -4.10 13.58
C SER A 225 -5.21 -2.72 12.97
N THR A 226 -4.12 -2.13 12.45
CA THR A 226 -4.22 -1.07 11.46
C THR A 226 -4.48 -1.71 10.10
N LEU A 227 -5.43 -1.17 9.33
CA LEU A 227 -5.65 -1.61 7.96
C LEU A 227 -4.74 -0.82 7.03
N ALA A 228 -3.96 -1.54 6.25
CA ALA A 228 -3.43 -1.04 5.00
C ALA A 228 -4.07 -1.87 3.89
N PRO A 229 -4.46 -1.27 2.76
CA PRO A 229 -4.81 -2.03 1.57
C PRO A 229 -3.63 -2.96 1.25
N ALA A 230 -3.85 -4.25 1.46
CA ALA A 230 -2.87 -5.27 1.22
C ALA A 230 -3.49 -6.28 0.26
N MET A 231 -2.76 -6.59 -0.81
CA MET A 231 -3.14 -7.69 -1.66
C MET A 231 -2.82 -8.99 -0.94
N LEU A 232 -3.85 -9.73 -0.53
CA LEU A 232 -3.71 -11.08 0.03
C LEU A 232 -2.90 -11.97 -0.91
N GLU A 233 -2.16 -12.91 -0.33
CA GLU A 233 -1.47 -13.93 -1.12
C GLU A 233 -2.50 -14.72 -1.92
N GLY A 234 -2.36 -14.67 -3.25
CA GLY A 234 -3.24 -15.36 -4.20
C GLY A 234 -2.72 -16.74 -4.57
N ASN A 235 -3.46 -17.42 -5.44
CA ASN A 235 -2.94 -18.57 -6.15
C ASN A 235 -2.24 -18.11 -7.43
N GLY A 236 -1.29 -18.90 -7.90
CA GLY A 236 -0.68 -18.69 -9.21
C GLY A 236 -1.63 -19.11 -10.33
N VAL A 237 -2.05 -18.18 -11.17
CA VAL A 237 -2.94 -18.46 -12.31
C VAL A 237 -2.29 -18.18 -13.67
N ASN A 238 -2.46 -19.11 -14.62
CA ASN A 238 -2.19 -18.83 -16.02
C ASN A 238 -3.29 -17.92 -16.58
N GLU A 239 -2.94 -17.05 -17.52
CA GLU A 239 -3.89 -16.10 -18.11
C GLU A 239 -3.99 -16.27 -19.62
N PHE A 240 -5.13 -15.91 -20.19
CA PHE A 240 -5.34 -16.02 -21.64
C PHE A 240 -4.59 -14.94 -22.41
N LEU A 241 -4.07 -15.30 -23.59
CA LEU A 241 -3.58 -14.31 -24.54
C LEU A 241 -4.75 -13.45 -25.04
N LEU A 242 -4.73 -12.15 -24.75
CA LEU A 242 -5.72 -11.20 -25.24
C LEU A 242 -5.20 -10.50 -26.49
N ILE A 243 -5.80 -10.79 -27.66
CA ILE A 243 -5.38 -10.18 -28.93
C ILE A 243 -5.62 -8.68 -28.89
N ARG A 244 -4.52 -7.90 -28.97
CA ARG A 244 -4.52 -6.44 -28.83
C ARG A 244 -5.16 -5.96 -27.51
N GLY A 245 -5.12 -6.80 -26.46
CA GLY A 245 -5.72 -6.50 -25.16
C GLY A 245 -7.24 -6.58 -25.12
N ASN A 246 -7.91 -7.08 -26.16
CA ASN A 246 -9.37 -7.24 -26.16
C ASN A 246 -9.78 -8.46 -25.32
N SER A 247 -10.46 -8.20 -24.21
CA SER A 247 -10.97 -9.23 -23.28
C SER A 247 -12.03 -10.14 -23.89
N ASN A 248 -12.69 -9.73 -24.99
CA ASN A 248 -13.73 -10.53 -25.65
C ASN A 248 -13.17 -11.54 -26.65
N THR A 249 -11.85 -11.52 -26.90
CA THR A 249 -11.18 -12.44 -27.82
C THR A 249 -10.01 -13.14 -27.12
N PRO A 250 -10.28 -13.91 -26.04
CA PRO A 250 -9.24 -14.72 -25.40
C PRO A 250 -8.79 -15.83 -26.36
N LYS A 251 -7.49 -16.10 -26.36
CA LYS A 251 -6.86 -17.19 -27.10
C LYS A 251 -6.40 -18.30 -26.15
N GLU A 252 -5.32 -19.00 -26.47
CA GLU A 252 -4.70 -20.00 -25.61
C GLU A 252 -4.24 -19.40 -24.26
N PRO A 253 -4.31 -20.20 -23.18
CA PRO A 253 -3.73 -19.83 -21.90
C PRO A 253 -2.20 -19.77 -22.00
N VAL A 254 -1.62 -18.69 -21.50
CA VAL A 254 -0.18 -18.45 -21.42
C VAL A 254 0.30 -18.84 -20.02
N ALA A 255 1.25 -19.77 -19.99
CA ALA A 255 1.90 -20.16 -18.75
C ALA A 255 2.63 -18.97 -18.11
N ARG A 256 2.46 -18.81 -16.79
CA ARG A 256 3.20 -17.84 -15.99
C ARG A 256 4.71 -18.05 -16.18
N ARG A 257 5.42 -16.96 -16.40
CA ARG A 257 6.88 -16.92 -16.57
C ARG A 257 7.38 -15.49 -16.35
N PHE A 258 8.69 -15.32 -16.21
CA PHE A 258 9.28 -13.99 -16.25
C PHE A 258 9.25 -13.43 -17.69
N LEU A 259 9.60 -12.15 -17.84
CA LEU A 259 9.66 -11.52 -19.15
C LEU A 259 10.78 -12.17 -19.99
N ALA A 260 10.41 -12.94 -21.01
CA ALA A 260 11.36 -13.62 -21.90
C ALA A 260 12.38 -12.67 -22.55
N ALA A 261 12.02 -11.40 -22.76
CA ALA A 261 12.92 -10.39 -23.31
C ALA A 261 14.02 -9.90 -22.33
N VAL A 262 13.89 -10.21 -21.04
CA VAL A 262 14.81 -9.76 -19.97
C VAL A 262 15.55 -10.94 -19.34
N GLU A 263 15.07 -12.18 -19.53
CA GLU A 263 15.78 -13.39 -19.11
C GLU A 263 17.16 -13.44 -19.79
N SER A 264 18.20 -13.47 -18.96
CA SER A 264 19.59 -13.60 -19.42
C SER A 264 19.96 -15.08 -19.40
N GLY A 265 19.87 -15.76 -20.55
CA GLY A 265 20.29 -17.16 -20.71
C GLY A 265 19.38 -18.00 -21.61
N ASP A 266 19.92 -19.06 -22.21
CA ASP A 266 19.23 -19.94 -23.17
C ASP A 266 18.16 -20.88 -22.56
N GLN A 267 17.97 -20.84 -21.25
CA GLN A 267 17.01 -21.69 -20.53
C GLN A 267 15.96 -20.81 -19.86
N PRO A 268 14.67 -20.94 -20.23
CA PRO A 268 13.61 -20.27 -19.50
C PRO A 268 13.65 -20.80 -18.07
N GLN A 269 14.05 -19.96 -17.12
CA GLN A 269 13.98 -20.34 -15.72
C GLN A 269 12.49 -20.35 -15.37
N GLY A 270 11.88 -21.53 -15.49
CA GLY A 270 10.48 -21.83 -15.20
C GLY A 270 10.13 -21.67 -13.72
N VAL A 271 10.68 -20.65 -13.05
CA VAL A 271 10.46 -20.30 -11.64
C VAL A 271 8.98 -20.22 -11.33
N PHE A 272 8.15 -19.77 -12.29
CA PHE A 272 6.69 -19.66 -12.13
C PHE A 272 5.89 -20.87 -12.62
N GLN A 273 6.55 -21.85 -13.23
CA GLN A 273 5.93 -23.05 -13.81
C GLN A 273 5.98 -24.26 -12.88
N SER A 274 6.78 -24.22 -11.83
CA SER A 274 6.90 -25.34 -10.90
C SER A 274 5.67 -25.44 -9.99
N GLU A 275 5.09 -26.64 -9.89
CA GLU A 275 4.11 -27.03 -8.87
C GLU A 275 4.61 -26.78 -7.43
N THR A 276 5.91 -26.48 -7.26
CA THR A 276 6.54 -26.15 -5.98
C THR A 276 6.39 -24.70 -5.53
N VAL A 277 5.92 -23.77 -6.38
CA VAL A 277 5.67 -22.38 -5.96
C VAL A 277 4.30 -22.27 -5.31
N ALA A 278 4.28 -22.38 -3.98
CA ALA A 278 3.11 -22.05 -3.19
C ALA A 278 2.80 -20.54 -3.30
N GLY A 279 1.53 -20.19 -3.58
CA GLY A 279 1.06 -18.81 -3.63
C GLY A 279 1.05 -18.16 -5.02
N SER A 280 1.07 -16.84 -5.06
CA SER A 280 0.83 -16.01 -6.26
C SER A 280 2.05 -15.86 -7.16
N GLY A 281 3.24 -16.23 -6.68
CA GLY A 281 4.51 -15.99 -7.36
C GLY A 281 5.04 -14.56 -7.24
N ARG A 282 4.40 -13.66 -6.49
CA ARG A 282 4.86 -12.26 -6.37
C ARG A 282 6.24 -12.16 -5.72
N GLN A 283 6.54 -13.02 -4.75
CA GLN A 283 7.86 -13.05 -4.11
C GLN A 283 8.94 -13.52 -5.09
N GLU A 284 8.65 -14.55 -5.88
CA GLU A 284 9.51 -15.06 -6.94
C GLU A 284 9.74 -13.98 -7.99
N LEU A 285 8.69 -13.27 -8.42
CA LEU A 285 8.79 -12.14 -9.34
C LEU A 285 9.70 -11.06 -8.79
N ALA A 286 9.54 -10.67 -7.52
CA ALA A 286 10.42 -9.69 -6.88
C ALA A 286 11.88 -10.17 -6.85
N ARG A 287 12.13 -11.45 -6.52
CA ARG A 287 13.48 -12.03 -6.52
C ARG A 287 14.10 -12.03 -7.91
N GLU A 288 13.36 -12.43 -8.94
CA GLU A 288 13.86 -12.41 -10.33
C GLU A 288 14.13 -10.99 -10.82
N MET A 289 13.24 -10.04 -10.50
CA MET A 289 13.46 -8.62 -10.81
C MET A 289 14.75 -8.11 -10.18
N LEU A 290 15.03 -8.45 -8.92
CA LEU A 290 16.24 -8.01 -8.21
C LEU A 290 17.53 -8.65 -8.72
N ARG A 291 17.46 -9.78 -9.45
CA ARG A 291 18.62 -10.36 -10.15
C ARG A 291 19.01 -9.57 -11.41
N SER A 292 18.05 -8.86 -12.00
CA SER A 292 18.31 -8.04 -13.19
C SER A 292 19.02 -6.72 -12.81
N PRO A 293 20.09 -6.32 -13.53
CA PRO A 293 20.76 -5.04 -13.29
C PRO A 293 19.88 -3.82 -13.65
N LEU A 294 18.78 -4.04 -14.38
CA LEU A 294 17.87 -2.97 -14.77
C LEU A 294 17.22 -2.32 -13.55
N VAL A 295 16.84 -3.08 -12.53
CA VAL A 295 16.15 -2.55 -11.35
C VAL A 295 17.05 -1.58 -10.58
N SER A 296 18.32 -1.93 -10.36
CA SER A 296 19.29 -1.06 -9.71
C SER A 296 19.60 0.19 -10.54
N ARG A 297 19.74 0.06 -11.86
CA ARG A 297 19.95 1.20 -12.78
C ARG A 297 18.77 2.18 -12.75
N VAL A 298 17.54 1.67 -12.82
CA VAL A 298 16.31 2.50 -12.74
C VAL A 298 16.23 3.20 -11.38
N ALA A 299 16.48 2.48 -10.28
CA ALA A 299 16.41 3.04 -8.93
C ALA A 299 17.42 4.17 -8.73
N VAL A 300 18.68 3.95 -9.10
CA VAL A 300 19.75 4.96 -9.01
C VAL A 300 19.46 6.16 -9.91
N ASN A 301 19.01 5.94 -11.15
CA ASN A 301 18.67 7.03 -12.05
C ASN A 301 17.54 7.91 -11.51
N ARG A 302 16.56 7.32 -10.80
CA ARG A 302 15.49 8.07 -10.11
C ARG A 302 16.01 8.87 -8.93
N ILE A 303 16.87 8.27 -8.09
CA ILE A 303 17.50 9.00 -6.96
C ILE A 303 18.31 10.18 -7.50
N TRP A 304 19.13 9.94 -8.53
CA TRP A 304 19.88 10.98 -9.22
C TRP A 304 18.94 12.07 -9.76
N HIS A 305 17.90 11.70 -10.50
CA HIS A 305 16.93 12.67 -11.02
C HIS A 305 16.31 13.56 -9.94
N HIS A 306 15.92 13.01 -8.80
CA HIS A 306 15.33 13.81 -7.71
C HIS A 306 16.32 14.79 -7.07
N LEU A 307 17.61 14.43 -6.99
CA LEU A 307 18.65 15.28 -6.42
C LEU A 307 19.14 16.33 -7.40
N PHE A 308 19.40 15.94 -8.65
CA PHE A 308 20.04 16.76 -9.69
C PHE A 308 19.04 17.35 -10.70
N GLY A 309 17.73 17.13 -10.55
CA GLY A 309 16.68 17.64 -11.46
C GLY A 309 16.56 16.92 -12.81
N ARG A 310 17.60 16.22 -13.26
CA ARG A 310 17.64 15.42 -14.50
C ARG A 310 18.35 14.09 -14.24
N GLY A 311 17.80 12.97 -14.72
CA GLY A 311 18.46 11.67 -14.63
C GLY A 311 19.65 11.56 -15.57
N ILE A 312 20.62 10.69 -15.25
CA ILE A 312 21.69 10.27 -16.18
C ILE A 312 21.07 9.73 -17.47
N VAL A 313 19.99 8.95 -17.32
CA VAL A 313 19.03 8.69 -18.38
C VAL A 313 17.88 9.69 -18.24
N PRO A 314 17.70 10.63 -19.18
CA PRO A 314 16.70 11.69 -19.05
C PRO A 314 15.26 11.17 -19.17
N THR A 315 15.05 10.00 -19.79
CA THR A 315 13.77 9.29 -19.86
C THR A 315 13.60 8.40 -18.63
N VAL A 316 13.29 9.00 -17.49
CA VAL A 316 13.28 8.35 -16.16
C VAL A 316 12.39 7.09 -16.09
N ASP A 317 11.29 7.05 -16.87
CA ASP A 317 10.37 5.91 -16.93
C ASP A 317 10.66 4.90 -18.05
N ASN A 318 11.64 5.18 -18.91
CA ASN A 318 11.94 4.33 -20.05
C ASN A 318 13.45 4.28 -20.32
N LEU A 319 14.09 3.22 -19.84
CA LEU A 319 15.50 2.89 -20.11
C LEU A 319 15.66 1.90 -21.28
N GLY A 320 14.56 1.58 -21.98
CA GLY A 320 14.57 0.67 -23.13
C GLY A 320 14.87 1.38 -24.45
N VAL A 321 14.65 0.68 -25.57
CA VAL A 321 14.96 1.16 -26.94
C VAL A 321 14.20 2.44 -27.31
N LEU A 322 12.99 2.64 -26.75
CA LEU A 322 12.19 3.86 -26.96
C LEU A 322 12.61 5.02 -26.04
N GLY A 323 13.53 4.76 -25.10
CA GLY A 323 14.13 5.76 -24.22
C GLY A 323 15.33 6.47 -24.84
N ARG A 324 16.02 7.28 -24.05
CA ARG A 324 17.33 7.85 -24.40
C ARG A 324 18.46 7.08 -23.74
N ALA A 325 19.62 7.06 -24.39
CA ALA A 325 20.84 6.50 -23.81
C ALA A 325 21.30 7.32 -22.57
N PRO A 326 21.99 6.67 -21.61
CA PRO A 326 22.61 7.39 -20.48
C PRO A 326 23.69 8.34 -20.99
N SER A 327 23.78 9.54 -20.41
CA SER A 327 24.91 10.44 -20.70
C SER A 327 26.24 9.88 -20.18
N HIS A 328 26.21 9.19 -19.04
CA HIS A 328 27.38 8.58 -18.39
C HIS A 328 27.09 7.11 -18.05
N PRO A 329 27.22 6.17 -19.01
CA PRO A 329 26.88 4.76 -18.79
C PRO A 329 27.72 4.11 -17.69
N GLU A 330 29.02 4.35 -17.67
CA GLU A 330 29.94 3.77 -16.67
C GLU A 330 29.63 4.27 -15.26
N LEU A 331 29.28 5.55 -15.11
CA LEU A 331 28.86 6.12 -13.83
C LEU A 331 27.55 5.47 -13.35
N LEU A 332 26.58 5.31 -14.23
CA LEU A 332 25.31 4.66 -13.88
C LEU A 332 25.54 3.22 -13.41
N ASP A 333 26.44 2.49 -14.08
CA ASP A 333 26.80 1.11 -13.71
C ASP A 333 27.56 1.02 -12.40
N TYR A 334 28.50 1.94 -12.17
CA TYR A 334 29.20 2.07 -10.89
C TYR A 334 28.21 2.31 -9.74
N LEU A 335 27.34 3.32 -9.89
CA LEU A 335 26.37 3.67 -8.86
C LEU A 335 25.33 2.55 -8.63
N ALA A 336 24.86 1.90 -9.69
CA ALA A 336 23.95 0.76 -9.58
C ALA A 336 24.60 -0.41 -8.82
N THR A 337 25.87 -0.72 -9.10
CA THR A 337 26.64 -1.74 -8.40
C THR A 337 26.82 -1.38 -6.92
N GLN A 338 27.21 -0.14 -6.63
CA GLN A 338 27.35 0.36 -5.26
C GLN A 338 26.01 0.33 -4.50
N PHE A 339 24.89 0.58 -5.18
CA PHE A 339 23.57 0.53 -4.55
C PHE A 339 23.24 -0.89 -4.06
N VAL A 340 23.48 -1.90 -4.89
CA VAL A 340 23.26 -3.31 -4.54
C VAL A 340 24.22 -3.75 -3.43
N GLN A 341 25.51 -3.44 -3.55
CA GLN A 341 26.53 -3.80 -2.55
C GLN A 341 26.26 -3.20 -1.16
N ASN A 342 25.69 -1.99 -1.11
CA ASN A 342 25.29 -1.32 0.13
C ASN A 342 23.87 -1.71 0.60
N GLY A 343 23.38 -2.89 0.19
CA GLY A 343 22.12 -3.45 0.66
C GLY A 343 20.89 -2.64 0.23
N TRP A 344 20.92 -2.02 -0.95
CA TRP A 344 19.82 -1.21 -1.50
C TRP A 344 19.43 -0.01 -0.62
N SER A 345 20.36 0.50 0.19
CA SER A 345 20.11 1.63 1.10
C SER A 345 19.98 2.96 0.34
N THR A 346 18.74 3.43 0.17
CA THR A 346 18.45 4.73 -0.45
C THR A 346 19.16 5.87 0.28
N LYS A 347 19.22 5.83 1.62
CA LYS A 347 19.91 6.85 2.42
C LYS A 347 21.42 6.88 2.18
N ALA A 348 22.05 5.71 2.07
CA ALA A 348 23.48 5.64 1.78
C ALA A 348 23.78 6.19 0.39
N MET A 349 22.97 5.83 -0.62
CA MET A 349 23.12 6.35 -1.97
C MET A 349 22.93 7.88 -2.04
N ILE A 350 21.88 8.41 -1.40
CA ILE A 350 21.67 9.87 -1.32
C ILE A 350 22.89 10.54 -0.67
N ARG A 351 23.40 10.00 0.45
CA ARG A 351 24.58 10.55 1.13
C ARG A 351 25.80 10.59 0.21
N SER A 352 26.07 9.51 -0.52
CA SER A 352 27.19 9.46 -1.47
C SER A 352 27.04 10.49 -2.58
N LEU A 353 25.83 10.72 -3.09
CA LEU A 353 25.57 11.69 -4.15
C LEU A 353 25.69 13.14 -3.64
N ILE A 354 25.11 13.49 -2.49
CA ILE A 354 25.17 14.88 -1.98
C ILE A 354 26.56 15.29 -1.49
N LEU A 355 27.42 14.31 -1.17
CA LEU A 355 28.83 14.54 -0.82
C LEU A 355 29.75 14.51 -2.04
N SER A 356 29.23 14.27 -3.25
CA SER A 356 30.02 14.32 -4.48
C SER A 356 30.38 15.75 -4.86
N SER A 357 31.52 15.92 -5.54
CA SER A 357 31.89 17.20 -6.14
C SER A 357 30.82 17.71 -7.10
N THR A 358 30.17 16.81 -7.85
CA THR A 358 29.10 17.15 -8.82
C THR A 358 27.90 17.83 -8.16
N TYR A 359 27.47 17.35 -6.98
CA TYR A 359 26.33 17.97 -6.27
C TYR A 359 26.70 19.30 -5.61
N GLN A 360 27.98 19.50 -5.29
CA GLN A 360 28.49 20.70 -4.62
C GLN A 360 28.98 21.78 -5.60
N MET A 361 28.80 21.56 -6.92
CA MET A 361 29.16 22.56 -7.92
C MET A 361 28.29 23.82 -7.79
N SER A 362 28.83 24.96 -8.19
CA SER A 362 28.05 26.19 -8.29
C SER A 362 26.96 26.06 -9.35
N SER A 363 25.84 26.77 -9.15
CA SER A 363 24.76 26.91 -10.12
C SER A 363 24.95 28.08 -11.11
N HIS A 364 26.02 28.87 -10.94
CA HIS A 364 26.32 30.01 -11.82
C HIS A 364 26.63 29.56 -13.26
N SER A 365 26.18 30.38 -14.21
CA SER A 365 26.51 30.22 -15.63
C SER A 365 28.01 30.38 -15.86
N ASN A 366 28.54 29.62 -16.80
CA ASN A 366 29.94 29.66 -17.21
C ASN A 366 30.06 29.51 -18.73
N GLU A 367 31.27 29.56 -19.27
CA GLU A 367 31.52 29.52 -20.71
C GLU A 367 31.04 28.21 -21.37
N ALA A 368 30.94 27.11 -20.59
CA ALA A 368 30.46 25.82 -21.08
C ALA A 368 28.97 25.82 -21.43
N ASP A 369 28.16 26.78 -20.95
CA ASP A 369 26.76 26.93 -21.39
C ASP A 369 26.65 27.18 -22.90
N SER A 370 27.70 27.71 -23.55
CA SER A 370 27.73 27.89 -25.01
C SER A 370 27.90 26.60 -25.80
N VAL A 371 28.48 25.56 -25.18
CA VAL A 371 28.78 24.26 -25.79
C VAL A 371 27.76 23.19 -25.35
N ASP A 372 27.38 23.19 -24.08
CA ASP A 372 26.39 22.29 -23.46
C ASP A 372 25.30 23.11 -22.72
N PRO A 373 24.40 23.78 -23.47
CA PRO A 373 23.35 24.60 -22.88
C PRO A 373 22.33 23.80 -22.05
N ASP A 374 22.20 22.51 -22.34
CA ASP A 374 21.30 21.58 -21.64
C ASP A 374 21.91 21.01 -20.36
N ASN A 375 23.17 21.34 -20.06
CA ASN A 375 23.96 20.82 -18.96
C ASN A 375 23.92 19.28 -18.89
N ALA A 376 24.01 18.61 -20.05
CA ALA A 376 23.99 17.14 -20.15
C ALA A 376 25.24 16.48 -19.55
N TRP A 377 26.35 17.22 -19.49
CA TRP A 377 27.66 16.81 -18.97
C TRP A 377 27.93 17.30 -17.54
N TRP A 378 26.94 17.92 -16.88
CA TRP A 378 27.02 18.33 -15.47
C TRP A 378 28.18 19.29 -15.17
N HIS A 379 28.33 20.34 -15.97
CA HIS A 379 29.37 21.37 -15.79
C HIS A 379 28.99 22.43 -14.73
N ARG A 380 27.76 22.37 -14.21
CA ARG A 380 27.24 23.14 -13.07
C ARG A 380 26.07 22.42 -12.39
N MET A 381 25.72 22.83 -11.18
CA MET A 381 24.47 22.37 -10.56
C MET A 381 23.28 23.10 -11.21
N PRO A 382 22.19 22.43 -11.58
CA PRO A 382 21.02 23.13 -12.11
C PRO A 382 20.22 23.78 -10.97
N ILE A 383 19.80 25.03 -11.19
CA ILE A 383 18.85 25.71 -10.31
C ILE A 383 17.55 24.89 -10.27
N LYS A 384 17.11 24.51 -9.07
CA LYS A 384 15.97 23.64 -8.88
C LYS A 384 14.74 24.47 -8.48
N ARG A 385 13.69 24.36 -9.29
CA ARG A 385 12.36 24.83 -8.88
C ARG A 385 11.75 23.87 -7.87
N LEU A 386 11.21 24.39 -6.78
CA LEU A 386 10.49 23.61 -5.77
C LEU A 386 9.18 23.05 -6.35
N GLU A 387 8.84 21.84 -5.92
CA GLU A 387 7.55 21.21 -6.22
C GLU A 387 6.43 21.86 -5.37
N GLY A 388 5.17 21.77 -5.83
CA GLY A 388 4.03 22.38 -5.12
C GLY A 388 3.94 22.01 -3.64
N GLU A 389 4.23 20.75 -3.30
CA GLU A 389 4.27 20.25 -1.91
C GLU A 389 5.31 21.00 -1.08
N ALA A 390 6.50 21.22 -1.65
CA ALA A 390 7.61 21.87 -0.98
C ALA A 390 7.36 23.38 -0.84
N ILE A 391 6.75 24.03 -1.83
CA ILE A 391 6.34 25.44 -1.75
C ILE A 391 5.30 25.61 -0.63
N ARG A 392 4.25 24.77 -0.61
CA ARG A 392 3.23 24.79 0.44
C ARG A 392 3.83 24.54 1.83
N ASP A 393 4.67 23.52 1.98
CA ASP A 393 5.33 23.21 3.26
C ASP A 393 6.28 24.32 3.70
N SER A 394 6.90 25.05 2.77
CA SER A 394 7.76 26.21 3.07
C SER A 394 6.93 27.40 3.58
N LEU A 395 5.77 27.68 2.97
CA LEU A 395 4.83 28.69 3.48
C LEU A 395 4.40 28.39 4.92
N LEU A 396 4.08 27.12 5.22
CA LEU A 396 3.75 26.67 6.58
C LEU A 396 4.94 26.77 7.54
N ALA A 397 6.15 26.47 7.07
CA ALA A 397 7.35 26.52 7.90
C ALA A 397 7.66 27.96 8.31
N VAL A 398 7.64 28.87 7.34
CA VAL A 398 7.97 30.29 7.53
C VAL A 398 6.89 31.00 8.36
N SER A 399 5.61 30.63 8.20
CA SER A 399 4.51 31.14 9.04
C SER A 399 4.41 30.49 10.42
N GLY A 400 5.32 29.56 10.77
CA GLY A 400 5.32 28.82 12.02
C GLY A 400 4.13 27.87 12.21
N ARG A 401 3.41 27.53 11.14
CA ARG A 401 2.26 26.61 11.16
C ARG A 401 2.62 25.16 10.92
N LEU A 402 3.83 24.85 10.41
CA LEU A 402 4.21 23.51 10.00
C LEU A 402 4.22 22.50 11.18
N ASP A 403 3.28 21.57 11.16
CA ASP A 403 3.28 20.37 12.00
C ASP A 403 4.09 19.25 11.32
N ARG A 404 5.18 18.85 11.98
CA ARG A 404 6.09 17.78 11.54
C ARG A 404 5.76 16.41 12.12
N THR A 405 4.67 16.27 12.88
CA THR A 405 4.29 15.01 13.52
C THR A 405 4.20 13.88 12.47
N PRO A 406 4.93 12.78 12.63
CA PRO A 406 4.90 11.70 11.65
C PRO A 406 3.63 10.85 11.80
N PHE A 407 3.21 10.22 10.70
CA PHE A 407 2.06 9.30 10.64
C PHE A 407 0.73 9.98 11.04
N GLY A 408 -0.32 9.17 11.19
CA GLY A 408 -1.68 9.63 11.49
C GLY A 408 -2.58 9.71 10.25
N LEU A 409 -3.85 10.00 10.48
CA LEU A 409 -4.85 10.08 9.42
C LEU A 409 -4.58 11.28 8.50
N SER A 410 -5.00 11.13 7.25
CA SER A 410 -4.95 12.24 6.30
C SER A 410 -5.93 13.35 6.70
N VAL A 411 -5.52 14.61 6.55
CA VAL A 411 -6.42 15.75 6.72
C VAL A 411 -7.27 15.89 5.47
N PRO A 412 -8.62 15.99 5.58
CA PRO A 412 -9.48 16.23 4.43
C PRO A 412 -9.00 17.44 3.62
N ILE A 413 -9.12 17.36 2.30
CA ILE A 413 -8.79 18.46 1.40
C ILE A 413 -9.75 19.63 1.63
N HIS A 414 -9.21 20.86 1.58
CA HIS A 414 -10.05 22.05 1.54
C HIS A 414 -10.78 22.14 0.20
N LEU A 415 -12.10 22.29 0.26
CA LEU A 415 -12.97 22.44 -0.90
C LEU A 415 -13.34 23.90 -1.10
N THR A 416 -13.06 24.44 -2.29
CA THR A 416 -13.52 25.78 -2.68
C THR A 416 -15.00 25.76 -3.06
N GLU A 417 -15.61 26.94 -3.17
CA GLU A 417 -17.02 27.05 -3.61
C GLU A 417 -17.26 26.54 -5.04
N PHE A 418 -16.22 26.57 -5.88
CA PHE A 418 -16.25 26.12 -7.27
C PHE A 418 -16.09 24.61 -7.43
N MET A 419 -15.69 23.90 -6.37
CA MET A 419 -15.49 22.45 -6.38
C MET A 419 -16.81 21.69 -6.20
N GLN A 420 -17.67 21.77 -7.22
CA GLN A 420 -18.94 21.06 -7.30
C GLN A 420 -18.82 19.82 -8.20
N GLY A 421 -19.46 18.71 -7.82
CA GLY A 421 -19.49 17.53 -8.68
C GLY A 421 -19.83 16.23 -7.98
N ARG A 422 -19.97 15.17 -8.78
CA ARG A 422 -20.24 13.81 -8.29
C ARG A 422 -19.09 13.32 -7.40
N GLY A 423 -19.45 12.83 -6.22
CA GLY A 423 -18.48 12.35 -5.22
C GLY A 423 -17.87 13.47 -4.36
N ARG A 424 -18.49 14.67 -4.35
CA ARG A 424 -18.09 15.75 -3.44
C ARG A 424 -18.11 15.23 -2.00
N PRO A 425 -17.03 15.43 -1.23
CA PRO A 425 -17.00 15.05 0.18
C PRO A 425 -18.12 15.78 0.95
N GLY A 426 -18.67 15.13 1.97
CA GLY A 426 -19.71 15.73 2.83
C GLY A 426 -19.24 16.91 3.68
N GLY A 427 -17.92 17.15 3.76
CA GLY A 427 -17.32 18.27 4.49
C GLY A 427 -16.04 18.78 3.83
N SER A 428 -15.69 20.03 4.12
CA SER A 428 -14.45 20.68 3.68
C SER A 428 -13.39 20.58 4.76
N GLY A 429 -12.15 20.30 4.39
CA GLY A 429 -11.01 20.41 5.29
C GLY A 429 -10.59 21.85 5.59
N PRO A 430 -9.74 22.04 6.61
CA PRO A 430 -9.14 23.35 6.91
C PRO A 430 -8.25 23.81 5.74
N LEU A 431 -8.28 25.11 5.46
CA LEU A 431 -7.55 25.73 4.34
C LEU A 431 -6.04 25.42 4.39
N ASP A 432 -5.44 25.53 5.58
CA ASP A 432 -4.02 25.24 5.82
C ASP A 432 -3.73 23.75 6.10
N GLY A 433 -4.72 22.86 5.98
CA GLY A 433 -4.55 21.45 6.28
C GLY A 433 -4.18 21.17 7.74
N ASN A 434 -4.60 22.02 8.69
CA ASN A 434 -4.17 22.01 10.10
C ASN A 434 -2.65 22.18 10.26
N GLY A 435 -1.98 22.79 9.29
CA GLY A 435 -0.52 22.96 9.29
C GLY A 435 0.25 21.68 8.98
N ARG A 436 -0.42 20.57 8.67
CA ARG A 436 0.23 19.29 8.33
C ARG A 436 1.04 19.42 7.05
N ARG A 437 2.18 18.69 7.00
CA ARG A 437 2.93 18.49 5.76
C ARG A 437 2.03 18.04 4.63
N SER A 438 2.30 18.50 3.43
CA SER A 438 1.48 18.30 2.23
C SER A 438 1.23 16.81 1.92
N ILE A 439 2.17 15.93 2.29
CA ILE A 439 2.06 14.47 2.16
C ILE A 439 0.92 13.85 3.00
N TYR A 440 0.38 14.57 3.99
CA TYR A 440 -0.72 14.13 4.84
C TYR A 440 -2.07 14.75 4.45
N ILE A 441 -2.12 15.51 3.36
CA ILE A 441 -3.39 16.03 2.85
C ILE A 441 -4.05 14.95 2.00
N SER A 442 -5.33 14.71 2.22
CA SER A 442 -6.07 13.69 1.49
C SER A 442 -6.10 14.02 0.00
N VAL A 443 -5.76 13.07 -0.86
CA VAL A 443 -5.86 13.22 -2.30
C VAL A 443 -7.18 12.65 -2.77
N ARG A 444 -8.08 13.51 -3.26
CA ARG A 444 -9.35 13.10 -3.87
C ARG A 444 -9.31 13.37 -5.36
N ARG A 445 -9.46 12.30 -6.15
CA ARG A 445 -9.35 12.28 -7.61
C ARG A 445 -10.00 13.48 -8.33
N ASN A 446 -11.20 13.88 -7.90
CA ASN A 446 -11.98 14.96 -8.52
C ASN A 446 -11.88 16.31 -7.78
N PHE A 447 -11.16 16.35 -6.65
CA PHE A 447 -11.11 17.50 -5.74
C PHE A 447 -9.66 17.69 -5.26
N LEU A 448 -8.80 18.13 -6.18
CA LEU A 448 -7.38 18.38 -5.93
C LEU A 448 -7.15 19.86 -5.59
N SER A 449 -6.16 20.17 -4.74
CA SER A 449 -5.83 21.56 -4.38
C SER A 449 -5.50 22.39 -5.63
N PRO A 450 -6.13 23.56 -5.84
CA PRO A 450 -5.83 24.45 -6.97
C PRO A 450 -4.39 24.95 -6.95
N MET A 451 -3.88 25.34 -5.79
CA MET A 451 -2.48 25.73 -5.61
C MET A 451 -1.53 24.61 -6.03
N MET A 452 -1.76 23.39 -5.53
CA MET A 452 -0.93 22.23 -5.86
C MET A 452 -0.94 21.91 -7.37
N LEU A 453 -2.11 22.00 -8.01
CA LEU A 453 -2.25 21.80 -9.45
C LEU A 453 -1.53 22.87 -10.26
N ALA A 454 -1.59 24.13 -9.84
CA ALA A 454 -0.88 25.21 -10.49
C ALA A 454 0.63 24.97 -10.49
N PHE A 455 1.16 24.38 -9.42
CA PHE A 455 2.56 23.96 -9.28
C PHE A 455 2.81 22.51 -9.71
N ASP A 456 2.15 22.08 -10.79
CA ASP A 456 2.43 20.85 -11.53
C ASP A 456 2.36 19.56 -10.67
N THR A 457 1.45 19.52 -9.69
CA THR A 457 1.17 18.27 -8.96
C THR A 457 0.59 17.21 -9.88
N PRO A 458 1.21 16.01 -9.99
CA PRO A 458 0.72 14.94 -10.83
C PRO A 458 -0.70 14.58 -10.45
N SER A 459 -1.55 14.48 -11.48
CA SER A 459 -2.89 13.99 -11.27
C SER A 459 -2.85 12.48 -10.97
N PRO A 460 -3.58 11.98 -9.96
CA PRO A 460 -3.51 10.58 -9.51
C PRO A 460 -4.25 9.61 -10.44
N PHE A 461 -4.31 9.90 -11.73
CA PHE A 461 -4.89 9.04 -12.77
C PHE A 461 -3.85 8.16 -13.47
N SER A 462 -2.58 8.54 -13.39
CA SER A 462 -1.49 7.85 -14.08
C SER A 462 -0.18 7.96 -13.28
N THR A 463 0.76 7.10 -13.60
CA THR A 463 2.11 7.14 -13.04
C THR A 463 2.94 8.23 -13.72
N VAL A 464 3.72 8.97 -12.94
CA VAL A 464 4.58 10.05 -13.42
C VAL A 464 5.96 9.89 -12.78
N GLY A 465 6.98 9.48 -13.54
CA GLY A 465 8.35 9.37 -13.03
C GLY A 465 9.19 10.63 -13.22
N ARG A 466 8.76 11.57 -14.07
CA ARG A 466 9.32 12.92 -14.16
C ARG A 466 8.19 13.94 -14.22
N ARG A 467 8.11 14.80 -13.21
CA ARG A 467 7.11 15.89 -13.15
C ARG A 467 7.41 16.93 -14.23
N THR A 468 6.34 17.52 -14.77
CA THR A 468 6.48 18.76 -15.55
C THR A 468 6.89 19.88 -14.61
N VAL A 469 7.77 20.76 -15.07
CA VAL A 469 8.16 21.97 -14.34
C VAL A 469 7.77 23.16 -15.21
N SER A 470 6.61 23.74 -14.94
CA SER A 470 6.09 24.89 -15.66
C SER A 470 6.60 26.19 -15.03
N ASN A 471 6.75 27.23 -15.86
CA ASN A 471 7.02 28.60 -15.41
C ASN A 471 6.02 29.54 -16.10
N VAL A 472 4.76 29.42 -15.68
CA VAL A 472 3.63 30.15 -16.29
C VAL A 472 3.14 31.27 -15.36
N PRO A 473 2.61 32.38 -15.91
CA PRO A 473 2.11 33.49 -15.10
C PRO A 473 1.05 33.09 -14.06
N ALA A 474 0.26 32.05 -14.35
CA ALA A 474 -0.75 31.53 -13.43
C ALA A 474 -0.17 31.09 -12.06
N GLN A 475 1.08 30.60 -12.02
CA GLN A 475 1.73 30.22 -10.77
C GLN A 475 2.06 31.44 -9.89
N ALA A 476 2.52 32.54 -10.49
CA ALA A 476 2.73 33.79 -9.76
C ALA A 476 1.38 34.38 -9.28
N LEU A 477 0.34 34.31 -10.11
CA LEU A 477 -1.00 34.73 -9.71
C LEU A 477 -1.56 33.90 -8.55
N ILE A 478 -1.23 32.62 -8.47
CA ILE A 478 -1.60 31.78 -7.32
C ILE A 478 -0.89 32.25 -6.05
N LEU A 479 0.42 32.52 -6.07
CA LEU A 479 1.12 33.06 -4.88
C LEU A 479 0.59 34.45 -4.47
N MET A 480 0.13 35.25 -5.43
CA MET A 480 -0.43 36.56 -5.16
C MET A 480 -1.85 36.50 -4.58
N ASN A 481 -2.69 35.55 -4.99
CA ASN A 481 -4.14 35.63 -4.73
C ASN A 481 -4.72 34.44 -3.95
N ASP A 482 -3.98 33.34 -3.78
CA ASP A 482 -4.54 32.17 -3.11
C ASP A 482 -4.80 32.47 -1.62
N PRO A 483 -6.02 32.22 -1.10
CA PRO A 483 -6.37 32.48 0.29
C PRO A 483 -5.42 31.82 1.30
N PHE A 484 -4.88 30.64 0.99
CA PHE A 484 -3.92 29.96 1.85
C PHE A 484 -2.63 30.78 1.99
N VAL A 485 -2.12 31.33 0.89
CA VAL A 485 -0.89 32.14 0.89
C VAL A 485 -1.09 33.43 1.67
N ILE A 486 -2.24 34.09 1.47
CA ILE A 486 -2.62 35.30 2.21
C ILE A 486 -2.75 35.00 3.71
N GLU A 487 -3.36 33.87 4.09
CA GLU A 487 -3.45 33.46 5.50
C GLU A 487 -2.06 33.21 6.10
N GLN A 488 -1.16 32.54 5.38
CA GLN A 488 0.20 32.29 5.88
C GLN A 488 1.00 33.59 6.02
N ALA A 489 0.83 34.56 5.12
CA ALA A 489 1.47 35.87 5.20
C ALA A 489 0.99 36.66 6.42
N ASN A 490 -0.32 36.61 6.71
CA ASN A 490 -0.89 37.20 7.94
C ASN A 490 -0.27 36.62 9.20
N ARG A 491 -0.20 35.29 9.29
CA ARG A 491 0.36 34.59 10.45
C ARG A 491 1.85 34.87 10.63
N TRP A 492 2.60 34.93 9.55
CA TRP A 492 4.01 35.27 9.62
C TRP A 492 4.20 36.72 10.09
N ALA A 493 3.42 37.66 9.57
CA ALA A 493 3.46 39.06 10.00
C ALA A 493 3.09 39.25 11.48
N GLU A 494 2.14 38.46 12.02
CA GLU A 494 1.82 38.45 13.46
C GLU A 494 3.02 38.02 14.31
N GLN A 495 3.74 36.99 13.88
CA GLN A 495 4.95 36.52 14.57
C GLN A 495 6.04 37.59 14.53
N VAL A 496 6.32 38.13 13.33
CA VAL A 496 7.30 39.20 13.15
C VAL A 496 6.93 40.42 13.98
N ALA A 497 5.64 40.78 14.08
CA ALA A 497 5.17 41.92 14.86
C ALA A 497 5.40 41.73 16.38
N THR A 498 5.21 40.50 16.88
CA THR A 498 5.24 40.15 18.30
C THR A 498 6.60 39.67 18.82
N ASP A 499 7.60 39.54 17.95
CA ASP A 499 8.99 39.17 18.25
C ASP A 499 9.78 40.25 19.04
N GLY A 500 9.32 40.59 20.26
CA GLY A 500 10.04 41.40 21.25
C GLY A 500 10.46 42.82 20.78
N PRO A 501 11.23 43.55 21.61
CA PRO A 501 11.77 44.85 21.24
C PRO A 501 12.97 44.67 20.31
N GLN A 502 12.71 44.40 19.03
CA GLN A 502 13.69 44.33 17.96
C GLN A 502 13.59 45.54 17.05
N THR A 503 14.74 45.99 16.53
CA THR A 503 14.80 46.98 15.45
C THR A 503 14.21 46.41 14.16
N VAL A 504 13.84 47.28 13.22
CA VAL A 504 13.26 46.85 11.93
C VAL A 504 14.28 46.02 11.14
N GLU A 505 15.55 46.40 11.19
CA GLU A 505 16.67 45.72 10.54
C GLU A 505 16.86 44.30 11.09
N GLN A 506 16.78 44.11 12.40
CA GLN A 506 16.85 42.78 13.02
C GLN A 506 15.69 41.88 12.61
N ARG A 507 14.48 42.45 12.47
CA ARG A 507 13.31 41.72 11.99
C ARG A 507 13.50 41.30 10.52
N LEU A 508 13.99 42.21 9.68
CA LEU A 508 14.32 41.91 8.28
C LEU A 508 15.39 40.81 8.17
N ASP A 509 16.45 40.88 8.96
CA ASP A 509 17.50 39.85 8.99
C ASP A 509 16.92 38.47 9.28
N ARG A 510 16.09 38.37 10.31
CA ARG A 510 15.41 37.12 10.67
C ARG A 510 14.43 36.65 9.58
N MET A 511 13.70 37.56 8.94
CA MET A 511 12.78 37.20 7.85
C MET A 511 13.54 36.58 6.68
N TYR A 512 14.68 37.15 6.27
CA TYR A 512 15.53 36.60 5.21
C TYR A 512 16.15 35.27 5.59
N LEU A 513 16.65 35.11 6.83
CA LEU A 513 17.16 33.82 7.31
C LEU A 513 16.07 32.75 7.32
N THR A 514 14.84 33.11 7.69
CA THR A 514 13.72 32.16 7.77
C THR A 514 13.21 31.76 6.39
N ALA A 515 13.09 32.71 5.45
CA ALA A 515 12.56 32.46 4.12
C ALA A 515 13.60 31.94 3.11
N PHE A 516 14.86 32.39 3.22
CA PHE A 516 15.90 32.17 2.20
C PHE A 516 17.20 31.57 2.75
N ALA A 517 17.28 31.32 4.06
CA ALA A 517 18.47 30.75 4.70
C ALA A 517 19.77 31.56 4.50
N ARG A 518 19.64 32.88 4.27
CA ARG A 518 20.77 33.82 4.15
C ARG A 518 20.44 35.17 4.76
N HIS A 519 21.45 36.00 4.95
CA HIS A 519 21.26 37.39 5.36
C HIS A 519 20.84 38.27 4.16
N PRO A 520 20.06 39.35 4.39
CA PRO A 520 19.74 40.31 3.34
C PRO A 520 20.97 41.14 2.97
N THR A 521 21.06 41.51 1.70
CA THR A 521 22.06 42.46 1.20
C THR A 521 21.71 43.90 1.62
N PRO A 522 22.68 44.84 1.63
CA PRO A 522 22.39 46.24 1.95
C PRO A 522 21.31 46.88 1.05
N ALA A 523 21.25 46.49 -0.22
CA ALA A 523 20.24 46.97 -1.17
C ALA A 523 18.84 46.43 -0.83
N GLU A 524 18.75 45.15 -0.43
CA GLU A 524 17.49 44.51 0.00
C GLU A 524 16.95 45.11 1.29
N ILE A 525 17.81 45.37 2.29
CA ILE A 525 17.42 46.09 3.52
C ILE A 525 16.87 47.47 3.14
N SER A 526 17.58 48.22 2.31
CA SER A 526 17.18 49.57 1.89
C SER A 526 15.81 49.56 1.18
N ALA A 527 15.59 48.60 0.28
CA ALA A 527 14.32 48.45 -0.43
C ALA A 527 13.16 48.07 0.50
N ALA A 528 13.39 47.13 1.44
CA ALA A 528 12.39 46.73 2.41
C ALA A 528 12.02 47.86 3.36
N MET A 529 13.01 48.64 3.82
CA MET A 529 12.78 49.83 4.66
C MET A 529 11.95 50.89 3.92
N LEU A 530 12.28 51.18 2.66
CA LEU A 530 11.53 52.11 1.84
C LEU A 530 10.09 51.63 1.62
N PHE A 531 9.90 50.33 1.39
CA PHE A 531 8.57 49.73 1.26
C PHE A 531 7.74 49.89 2.53
N LEU A 532 8.32 49.58 3.69
CA LEU A 532 7.63 49.73 4.98
C LEU A 532 7.27 51.20 5.25
N GLN A 533 8.19 52.13 5.01
CA GLN A 533 7.94 53.57 5.17
C GLN A 533 6.77 54.05 4.29
N ALA A 534 6.71 53.61 3.03
CA ALA A 534 5.63 53.97 2.10
C ALA A 534 4.24 53.45 2.54
N GLN A 535 4.19 52.39 3.35
CA GLN A 535 2.95 51.82 3.90
C GLN A 535 2.46 52.55 5.18
N GLY A 536 3.18 53.56 5.68
CA GLY A 536 2.73 54.41 6.77
C GLY A 536 2.69 53.72 8.14
N VAL A 537 3.83 53.19 8.60
CA VAL A 537 4.01 52.43 9.87
C VAL A 537 3.70 53.23 11.16
N SER A 538 3.06 54.38 11.10
CA SER A 538 2.89 55.31 12.22
C SER A 538 1.85 54.86 13.26
N GLN A 539 0.97 53.91 12.93
CA GLN A 539 0.01 53.31 13.87
C GLN A 539 0.22 51.78 14.00
N PRO A 540 -0.05 51.17 15.17
CA PRO A 540 0.14 49.72 15.37
C PRO A 540 -0.60 48.82 14.35
N ASP A 541 -1.84 49.19 13.99
CA ASP A 541 -2.61 48.44 12.99
C ASP A 541 -2.06 48.60 11.57
N GLN A 542 -1.55 49.80 11.24
CA GLN A 542 -0.88 50.07 9.96
C GLN A 542 0.48 49.37 9.88
N GLN A 543 1.18 49.23 11.02
CA GLN A 543 2.42 48.49 11.12
C GLN A 543 2.23 46.99 10.85
N ARG A 544 1.17 46.38 11.38
CA ARG A 544 0.86 44.97 11.09
C ARG A 544 0.50 44.75 9.61
N ALA A 545 -0.29 45.63 9.02
CA ALA A 545 -0.61 45.57 7.59
C ALA A 545 0.64 45.73 6.70
N ALA A 546 1.56 46.63 7.05
CA ALA A 546 2.81 46.80 6.34
C ALA A 546 3.68 45.52 6.38
N TRP A 547 3.79 44.88 7.55
CA TRP A 547 4.48 43.60 7.69
C TRP A 547 3.81 42.47 6.91
N ASN A 548 2.48 42.40 6.90
CA ASN A 548 1.75 41.46 6.08
C ASN A 548 2.12 41.61 4.60
N ASN A 549 2.00 42.83 4.07
CA ASN A 549 2.30 43.11 2.69
C ASN A 549 3.75 42.74 2.34
N LEU A 550 4.70 43.00 3.25
CA LEU A 550 6.09 42.60 3.05
C LEU A 550 6.28 41.06 3.05
N CYS A 551 5.63 40.36 3.99
CA CYS A 551 5.62 38.88 4.02
C CYS A 551 5.08 38.31 2.71
N HIS A 552 3.99 38.89 2.19
CA HIS A 552 3.38 38.49 0.93
C HIS A 552 4.30 38.76 -0.26
N VAL A 553 5.00 39.91 -0.29
CA VAL A 553 6.03 40.20 -1.30
C VAL A 553 7.14 39.16 -1.25
N MET A 554 7.63 38.80 -0.05
CA MET A 554 8.71 37.82 0.10
C MET A 554 8.33 36.43 -0.43
N PHE A 555 7.08 35.98 -0.22
CA PHE A 555 6.59 34.73 -0.81
C PHE A 555 6.53 34.75 -2.35
N ASN A 556 6.49 35.94 -2.96
CA ASN A 556 6.48 36.13 -4.40
C ASN A 556 7.88 36.36 -5.00
N LEU A 557 8.94 36.41 -4.17
CA LEU A 557 10.31 36.47 -4.67
C LEU A 557 10.72 35.14 -5.30
N LYS A 558 11.53 35.20 -6.37
CA LYS A 558 11.98 34.00 -7.11
C LYS A 558 12.70 33.01 -6.19
N GLU A 559 13.53 33.51 -5.29
CA GLU A 559 14.30 32.71 -4.33
C GLU A 559 13.42 31.89 -3.37
N PHE A 560 12.14 32.26 -3.20
CA PHE A 560 11.21 31.45 -2.42
C PHE A 560 10.84 30.12 -3.12
N VAL A 561 10.93 30.09 -4.44
CA VAL A 561 10.49 28.95 -5.28
C VAL A 561 11.66 28.28 -6.00
N PHE A 562 12.81 28.93 -6.11
CA PHE A 562 14.01 28.40 -6.73
C PHE A 562 15.12 28.25 -5.69
N VAL A 563 15.78 27.09 -5.67
CA VAL A 563 16.91 26.78 -4.80
C VAL A 563 18.14 26.54 -5.68
N GLU A 564 19.26 27.14 -5.28
CA GLU A 564 20.55 27.08 -5.99
C GLU A 564 21.49 26.02 -5.44
#